data_AF-A0JQK3-F1
#
_entry.id   AF-A0JQK3-F1
#
_cell.length_a   1.000
_cell.length_b   1.000
_cell.length_c   1.000
_cell.angle_alpha   90.00
_cell.angle_beta   90.00
_cell.angle_gamma   90.00
#
_symmetry.space_group_name_H-M   'P 1'
#
loop_
_entity.id
_entity.type
_entity.pdbx_description
1 polymer ?
#
loop_
_entity_poly.entity_id
_entity_poly.type
_entity_poly.pdbx_seq_one_letter_code
_entity_poly.pdbx_strand_id
1 'polypeptide(L)'
;MVRNKVEDLNNILFEQLERLNDDSLDLDKELKRATGISKISNNIIESMNLVYKATKLNADMTGEFKTPEMLEVKNENKTESKNN
;
A
#
# COMPACT_ATOMS: atom_id res chain seq x y z
N MET A 1 -3.23 -15.65 -0.21
CA MET A 1 -4.15 -14.51 -0.03
C MET A 1 -3.74 -13.43 -1.02
N VAL A 2 -4.69 -12.79 -1.71
CA VAL A 2 -4.38 -11.72 -2.68
C VAL A 2 -3.93 -10.48 -1.91
N ARG A 3 -2.82 -9.86 -2.33
CA ARG A 3 -2.26 -8.63 -1.74
C ARG A 3 -2.68 -7.43 -2.59
N ASN A 4 -3.77 -6.79 -2.24
CA ASN A 4 -4.37 -5.69 -3.01
C ASN A 4 -4.55 -4.40 -2.20
N LYS A 5 -4.07 -4.34 -0.96
CA LYS A 5 -4.19 -3.16 -0.10
C LYS A 5 -2.97 -2.25 -0.22
N VAL A 6 -3.16 -0.95 0.05
CA VAL A 6 -2.06 0.03 0.14
C VAL A 6 -0.99 -0.41 1.15
N GLU A 7 -1.41 -1.00 2.27
CA GLU A 7 -0.50 -1.51 3.31
C GLU A 7 0.44 -2.61 2.76
N ASP A 8 -0.09 -3.53 1.95
CA ASP A 8 0.73 -4.59 1.33
C ASP A 8 1.80 -4.00 0.40
N LEU A 9 1.43 -2.96 -0.37
CA LEU A 9 2.35 -2.26 -1.26
C LEU A 9 3.47 -1.58 -0.46
N ASN A 10 3.13 -0.89 0.62
CA ASN A 10 4.09 -0.23 1.49
C ASN A 10 5.07 -1.24 2.10
N ASN A 11 4.57 -2.38 2.58
CA ASN A 11 5.41 -3.45 3.14
C ASN A 11 6.43 -3.96 2.11
N ILE A 12 6.02 -4.18 0.86
CA ILE A 12 6.93 -4.60 -0.22
C ILE A 12 7.98 -3.53 -0.49
N LEU A 13 7.59 -2.26 -0.53
CA LEU A 13 8.51 -1.14 -0.79
C LEU A 13 9.56 -1.01 0.32
N PHE A 14 9.18 -1.13 1.59
CA PHE A 14 10.13 -1.15 2.70
C PHE A 14 11.05 -2.37 2.65
N GLU A 15 10.52 -3.55 2.34
CA GLU A 15 11.36 -4.74 2.15
C GLU A 15 12.41 -4.54 1.05
N GLN A 16 12.06 -3.87 -0.06
CA GLN A 16 13.06 -3.57 -1.10
C GLN A 16 14.09 -2.54 -0.65
N LEU A 17 13.72 -1.56 0.18
CA LEU A 17 14.66 -0.61 0.75
C LEU A 17 15.68 -1.32 1.67
N GLU A 18 15.22 -2.22 2.53
CA GLU A 18 16.12 -3.01 3.38
C GLU A 18 17.07 -3.87 2.56
N ARG A 19 16.57 -4.52 1.50
CA ARG A 19 17.41 -5.36 0.62
C ARG A 19 18.44 -4.56 -0.17
N LEU A 20 18.18 -3.29 -0.47
CA LEU A 20 19.18 -2.41 -1.10
C LEU A 20 20.33 -2.04 -0.15
N ASN A 21 20.11 -2.14 1.17
CA ASN A 21 21.12 -1.89 2.20
C ASN A 21 21.88 -3.18 2.61
N ASP A 22 21.53 -4.33 2.04
CA ASP A 22 22.15 -5.61 2.36
C ASP A 22 23.43 -5.83 1.53
N ASP A 23 24.58 -5.60 2.15
CA ASP A 23 25.91 -5.76 1.55
C ASP A 23 26.24 -7.20 1.10
N SER A 24 25.44 -8.20 1.52
CA SER A 24 25.62 -9.59 1.10
C SER A 24 24.98 -9.92 -0.25
N LEU A 25 24.19 -9.00 -0.81
CA LEU A 25 23.47 -9.18 -2.08
C LEU A 25 24.18 -8.49 -3.25
N ASP A 26 23.85 -8.94 -4.46
CA ASP A 26 24.28 -8.30 -5.70
C ASP A 26 23.51 -6.99 -5.91
N LEU A 27 24.18 -5.87 -5.65
CA LEU A 27 23.60 -4.53 -5.74
C LEU A 27 23.00 -4.22 -7.12
N ASP A 28 23.61 -4.67 -8.23
CA ASP A 28 23.09 -4.40 -9.57
C ASP A 28 21.77 -5.13 -9.82
N LYS A 29 21.66 -6.36 -9.30
CA LYS A 29 20.44 -7.15 -9.37
C LYS A 29 19.34 -6.54 -8.51
N GLU A 30 19.69 -6.08 -7.31
CA GLU A 30 18.72 -5.49 -6.38
C GLU A 30 18.27 -4.10 -6.81
N LEU A 31 19.14 -3.30 -7.41
CA LEU A 31 18.78 -2.02 -8.02
C LEU A 31 17.77 -2.22 -9.17
N LYS A 32 17.99 -3.22 -10.04
CA LYS A 32 17.04 -3.57 -11.11
C LYS A 32 15.69 -4.01 -10.55
N ARG A 33 15.69 -4.84 -9.51
CA ARG A 33 14.47 -5.29 -8.84
C ARG A 33 13.71 -4.12 -8.20
N ALA A 34 14.41 -3.28 -7.42
CA ALA A 34 13.81 -2.12 -6.78
C ALA A 34 13.23 -1.14 -7.80
N THR A 35 13.93 -0.92 -8.92
CA THR A 35 13.42 -0.10 -10.04
C THR A 35 12.14 -0.69 -10.64
N GLY A 36 12.11 -2.00 -10.87
CA GLY A 36 10.93 -2.69 -11.40
C GLY A 36 9.73 -2.59 -10.45
N ILE A 37 9.97 -2.82 -9.15
CA ILE A 37 8.94 -2.73 -8.11
C ILE A 37 8.44 -1.29 -7.98
N SER A 38 9.32 -0.28 -7.99
CA SER A 38 8.93 1.13 -7.95
C SER A 38 8.03 1.51 -9.14
N LYS A 39 8.37 1.09 -10.35
CA LYS A 39 7.55 1.33 -11.55
C LYS A 39 6.15 0.72 -11.44
N ILE A 40 6.06 -0.54 -11.01
CA ILE A 40 4.77 -1.22 -10.84
C ILE A 40 3.97 -0.55 -9.70
N SER A 41 4.64 -0.16 -8.63
CA SER A 41 4.02 0.52 -7.49
C SER A 41 3.39 1.86 -7.90
N ASN A 42 4.06 2.63 -8.77
CA ASN A 42 3.51 3.87 -9.30
C ASN A 42 2.20 3.62 -10.08
N ASN A 43 2.15 2.60 -10.94
CA ASN A 43 0.92 2.25 -11.67
C ASN A 43 -0.23 1.84 -10.73
N ILE A 44 0.09 1.16 -9.63
CA ILE A 44 -0.89 0.78 -8.60
C ILE A 44 -1.42 2.03 -7.88
N ILE A 45 -0.53 2.95 -7.50
CA ILE A 45 -0.90 4.22 -6.85
C ILE A 45 -1.77 5.09 -7.78
N GLU A 46 -1.45 5.15 -9.08
CA GLU A 46 -2.29 5.85 -10.07
C GLU A 46 -3.70 5.25 -10.15
N SER A 47 -3.79 3.91 -10.15
CA SER A 47 -5.06 3.19 -10.15
C SER A 47 -5.86 3.47 -8.85
N MET A 48 -5.19 3.44 -7.70
CA MET A 48 -5.77 3.79 -6.40
C MET A 48 -6.27 5.24 -6.35
N ASN A 49 -5.51 6.18 -6.93
CA ASN A 49 -5.92 7.57 -7.04
C ASN A 49 -7.15 7.75 -7.93
N LEU A 50 -7.26 6.98 -9.02
CA LEU A 50 -8.46 6.97 -9.86
C LEU A 50 -9.69 6.47 -9.06
N VAL A 51 -9.53 5.36 -8.34
CA VAL A 51 -10.59 4.81 -7.47
C VAL A 51 -10.99 5.81 -6.39
N TYR A 52 -10.02 6.46 -5.75
CA TYR A 52 -10.28 7.50 -4.75
C TYR A 52 -11.07 8.67 -5.34
N LYS A 53 -10.69 9.18 -6.51
CA LYS A 53 -11.41 10.26 -7.19
C LYS A 53 -12.84 9.87 -7.55
N ALA A 54 -13.06 8.66 -8.07
CA ALA A 54 -14.39 8.15 -8.38
C ALA A 54 -15.25 8.00 -7.11
N THR A 55 -14.65 7.50 -6.03
CA THR A 55 -15.33 7.35 -4.73
C THR A 55 -15.72 8.71 -4.17
N LYS A 56 -14.79 9.69 -4.21
CA LYS A 56 -15.07 11.05 -3.77
C LYS A 56 -16.20 11.69 -4.58
N LEU A 57 -16.17 11.57 -5.91
CA LEU A 57 -17.24 12.07 -6.77
C LEU A 57 -18.60 11.47 -6.40
N ASN A 58 -18.64 10.16 -6.17
CA ASN A 58 -19.87 9.49 -5.74
C ASN A 58 -20.35 10.00 -4.36
N ALA A 59 -19.42 10.21 -3.42
CA ALA A 59 -19.74 10.76 -2.11
C ALA A 59 -20.26 12.20 -2.19
N ASP A 60 -19.66 13.04 -3.05
CA ASP A 60 -20.11 14.41 -3.28
C ASP A 60 -21.54 14.45 -3.87
N MET A 61 -21.94 13.42 -4.63
CA MET A 61 -23.29 13.30 -5.22
C MET A 61 -24.33 12.68 -4.27
N THR A 62 -23.92 11.73 -3.43
CA THR A 62 -24.83 10.91 -2.59
C THR A 62 -24.84 11.31 -1.12
N GLY A 63 -23.83 12.06 -0.67
CA GLY A 63 -23.58 12.36 0.74
C GLY A 63 -22.92 11.20 1.51
N GLU A 64 -22.70 10.03 0.89
CA GLU A 64 -22.13 8.86 1.55
C GLU A 64 -20.71 8.58 1.05
N PHE A 65 -19.73 8.67 1.95
CA PHE A 65 -18.35 8.28 1.68
C PHE A 65 -18.10 6.86 2.18
N LYS A 66 -17.86 5.93 1.25
CA LYS A 66 -17.44 4.57 1.57
C LYS A 66 -16.00 4.33 1.11
N THR A 67 -15.10 4.12 2.06
CA THR A 67 -13.71 3.79 1.76
C THR A 67 -13.62 2.47 0.99
N PRO A 68 -12.97 2.43 -0.18
CA PRO A 68 -12.69 1.19 -0.90
C PRO A 68 -11.73 0.30 -0.12
N GLU A 69 -11.96 -1.01 -0.11
CA GLU A 69 -11.14 -1.98 0.65
C GLU A 69 -9.64 -1.87 0.35
N MET A 70 -9.28 -1.59 -0.90
CA MET A 70 -7.88 -1.45 -1.33
C MET A 70 -7.16 -0.25 -0.66
N LEU A 71 -7.91 0.75 -0.19
CA LEU A 71 -7.40 1.95 0.48
C LEU A 71 -7.52 1.86 2.02
N GLU A 72 -8.11 0.79 2.54
CA GLU A 72 -8.19 0.59 3.99
C GLU A 72 -6.81 0.31 4.56
N VAL A 73 -6.53 0.94 5.70
CA VAL A 73 -5.38 0.62 6.55
C VAL A 73 -5.91 -0.20 7.72
N LYS A 74 -5.24 -1.31 8.08
CA LYS A 74 -5.63 -2.05 9.29
C LYS A 74 -5.42 -1.15 10.51
N ASN A 75 -6.52 -0.73 11.11
CA ASN A 75 -6.47 -0.18 12.46
C ASN A 75 -6.29 -1.37 13.41
N GLU A 76 -5.08 -1.57 13.92
CA GLU A 76 -4.88 -2.40 15.10
C GLU A 76 -5.60 -1.74 16.27
N ASN A 77 -6.88 -2.08 16.45
CA ASN A 77 -7.55 -1.84 17.72
C ASN A 77 -6.77 -2.64 18.76
N LYS A 78 -5.88 -1.97 19.50
CA LYS A 78 -5.50 -2.39 20.85
C LYS A 78 -6.80 -2.52 21.65
N THR A 79 -7.41 -3.69 21.57
CA THR A 79 -8.30 -4.17 22.61
C THR A 79 -7.42 -4.44 23.82
N GLU A 80 -7.02 -3.36 24.50
CA GLU A 80 -6.71 -3.44 25.92
C GLU A 80 -8.03 -3.83 26.59
N SER A 81 -8.29 -5.14 26.63
CA SER A 81 -9.03 -5.75 27.71
C SER A 81 -8.24 -5.47 28.98
N LYS A 82 -8.46 -4.28 29.57
CA LYS A 82 -8.28 -4.09 30.99
C LYS A 82 -9.63 -4.35 31.62
N ASN A 83 -9.84 -5.63 31.93
CA ASN A 83 -10.67 -6.02 33.05
C ASN A 83 -10.25 -5.18 34.26
N ASN A 84 -11.17 -4.40 34.81
CA ASN A 84 -11.22 -4.08 36.23
C ASN A 84 -12.66 -3.80 36.64
#